data_AF-A0A2T2YKQ5-F1
#
_entry.id   AF-A0A2T2YKQ5-F1
#
_cell.length_a   1.000
_cell.length_b   1.000
_cell.length_c   1.000
_cell.angle_alpha   90.00
_cell.angle_beta   90.00
_cell.angle_gamma   90.00
#
_symmetry.space_group_name_H-M   'P 1'
#
loop_
_entity.id
_entity.type
_entity.pdbx_description
1 polymer ?
#
loop_
_entity_poly.entity_id
_entity_poly.type
_entity_poly.pdbx_seq_one_letter_code
_entity_poly.pdbx_strand_id
1 'polypeptide(L)'
;MLTPEEKERIRQEEIYRQEIRLDLDKQQETINFKKWAGWWKFVNTSFGIWLLSSVIVGAITFLYSENQKKYTEESKKQAQIDRLSTEITSRLYELFYVSSEINEEFEYLVSDQFRQIDSVNYDEKAISEMDFNLTKSFNTIKKPDLNSEFIIFPEYSKRNLISLFIELRSIAPKSKIEGLNSCIKVFRYMASEEKSIINRIKPKDLIKYLPYHTNKLTKGELYNIKLLKRKSNQYLHYAMNGLDKLRGLSNRDIEYDFSIDFHIP
;
A
#
# COMPACT_ATOMS: atom_id res chain seq x y z
N MET A 1 -42.32 -12.89 91.84
CA MET A 1 -42.59 -11.49 91.43
C MET A 1 -41.24 -10.85 91.17
N LEU A 2 -41.10 -10.11 90.07
CA LEU A 2 -39.87 -9.36 89.80
C LEU A 2 -39.67 -8.31 90.87
N THR A 3 -38.44 -8.19 91.35
CA THR A 3 -38.07 -7.12 92.30
C THR A 3 -38.18 -5.76 91.59
N PRO A 4 -38.40 -4.66 92.34
CA PRO A 4 -38.46 -3.33 91.75
C PRO A 4 -37.20 -2.98 90.93
N GLU A 5 -36.03 -3.46 91.34
CA GLU A 5 -34.75 -3.30 90.62
C GLU A 5 -34.74 -4.05 89.28
N GLU A 6 -35.26 -5.28 89.24
CA GLU A 6 -35.37 -6.05 87.99
C GLU A 6 -36.33 -5.39 86.99
N LYS A 7 -37.44 -4.83 87.49
CA LYS A 7 -38.39 -4.08 86.64
C LYS A 7 -37.74 -2.84 86.04
N GLU A 8 -36.95 -2.10 86.81
CA GLU A 8 -36.26 -0.92 86.31
C GLU A 8 -35.17 -1.29 85.30
N ARG A 9 -34.40 -2.36 85.54
CA ARG A 9 -33.42 -2.88 84.56
C ARG A 9 -34.07 -3.24 83.23
N ILE A 10 -35.18 -3.97 83.27
CA ILE A 10 -35.93 -4.35 82.05
C ILE A 10 -36.43 -3.10 81.33
N ARG A 11 -36.94 -2.10 82.06
CA ARG A 11 -37.40 -0.84 81.47
C ARG A 11 -36.28 -0.10 80.75
N GLN A 12 -35.10 0.01 81.35
CA GLN A 12 -33.94 0.65 80.75
C GLN A 12 -33.46 -0.10 79.50
N GLU A 13 -33.48 -1.43 79.53
CA GLU A 13 -33.12 -2.24 78.37
C GLU A 13 -34.13 -2.07 77.21
N GLU A 14 -35.43 -2.01 77.51
CA GLU A 14 -36.47 -1.79 76.49
C GLU A 14 -36.36 -0.40 75.84
N ILE A 15 -36.04 0.63 76.64
CA ILE A 15 -35.77 1.99 76.16
C ILE A 15 -34.54 1.98 75.23
N TYR A 16 -33.45 1.36 75.65
CA TYR A 16 -32.23 1.27 74.84
C TYR A 16 -32.45 0.53 73.52
N ARG A 17 -33.24 -0.57 73.53
CA ARG A 17 -33.62 -1.29 72.31
C ARG A 17 -34.44 -0.43 71.35
N GLN A 18 -35.30 0.44 71.87
CA GLN A 18 -36.07 1.38 71.04
C GLN A 18 -35.17 2.46 70.44
N GLU A 19 -34.22 3.00 71.20
CA GLU A 19 -33.24 3.98 70.71
C GLU A 19 -32.36 3.41 69.60
N ILE A 20 -31.81 2.20 69.77
CA ILE A 20 -31.02 1.51 68.74
C ILE A 20 -31.82 1.32 67.44
N ARG A 21 -33.11 0.94 67.53
CA ARG A 21 -33.97 0.77 66.33
C ARG A 21 -34.20 2.09 65.61
N LEU A 22 -34.47 3.16 66.37
CA LEU A 22 -34.68 4.50 65.79
C LEU A 22 -33.40 5.03 65.11
N ASP A 23 -32.23 4.76 65.69
CA ASP A 23 -30.96 5.16 65.09
C ASP A 23 -30.62 4.34 63.84
N LEU A 24 -30.92 3.03 63.84
CA LEU A 24 -30.77 2.18 62.65
C LEU A 24 -31.72 2.60 61.52
N ASP A 25 -32.97 2.94 61.84
CA ASP A 25 -33.95 3.42 60.85
C ASP A 25 -33.54 4.80 60.30
N LYS A 26 -33.07 5.73 61.15
CA LYS A 26 -32.53 7.02 60.71
C LYS A 26 -31.27 6.88 59.86
N GLN A 27 -30.39 5.93 60.19
CA GLN A 27 -29.22 5.60 59.37
C GLN A 27 -29.64 5.00 58.02
N GLN A 28 -30.73 4.23 57.95
CA GLN A 28 -31.28 3.74 56.69
C GLN A 28 -31.94 4.86 55.86
N GLU A 29 -32.58 5.85 56.48
CA GLU A 29 -33.22 6.97 55.78
C GLU A 29 -32.23 8.01 55.22
N THR A 30 -31.06 8.15 55.83
CA THR A 30 -30.06 9.16 55.42
C THR A 30 -29.24 8.77 54.19
N ILE A 31 -29.22 7.49 53.81
CA ILE A 31 -28.59 7.08 52.56
C ILE A 31 -29.62 7.20 51.44
N ASN A 32 -29.32 7.99 50.40
CA ASN A 32 -30.13 8.19 49.19
C ASN A 32 -30.49 6.90 48.39
N PHE A 33 -30.27 5.71 48.97
CA PHE A 33 -30.64 4.41 48.44
C PHE A 33 -32.13 4.24 48.19
N LYS A 34 -33.05 5.03 48.77
CA LYS A 34 -34.50 4.85 48.53
C LYS A 34 -34.86 4.90 47.03
N LYS A 35 -34.20 5.77 46.25
CA LYS A 35 -34.36 5.82 44.79
C LYS A 35 -33.71 4.62 44.09
N TRP A 36 -32.52 4.23 44.52
CA TRP A 36 -31.76 3.12 43.93
C TRP A 36 -32.38 1.74 44.26
N ALA A 37 -32.97 1.59 45.43
CA ALA A 37 -33.68 0.39 45.88
C ALA A 37 -34.90 0.07 45.00
N GLY A 38 -35.60 1.11 44.52
CA GLY A 38 -36.68 0.94 43.54
C GLY A 38 -36.19 0.34 42.21
N TRP A 39 -35.05 0.82 41.71
CA TRP A 39 -34.40 0.28 40.52
C TRP A 39 -33.92 -1.16 40.72
N TRP A 40 -33.29 -1.47 41.85
CA TRP A 40 -32.90 -2.84 42.18
C TRP A 40 -34.09 -3.79 42.27
N LYS A 41 -35.19 -3.32 42.88
CA LYS A 41 -36.44 -4.10 42.94
C LYS A 41 -36.99 -4.37 41.54
N PHE A 42 -36.94 -3.39 40.63
CA PHE A 42 -37.35 -3.57 39.24
C PHE A 42 -36.45 -4.57 38.49
N VAL A 43 -35.12 -4.44 38.60
CA VAL A 43 -34.16 -5.35 37.95
C VAL A 43 -34.33 -6.79 38.44
N ASN A 44 -34.76 -6.99 39.69
CA ASN A 44 -35.02 -8.31 40.24
C ASN A 44 -36.41 -8.89 39.90
N THR A 45 -37.24 -8.18 39.13
CA THR A 45 -38.48 -8.75 38.59
C THR A 45 -38.19 -9.60 37.35
N SER A 46 -39.03 -10.60 37.06
CA SER A 46 -38.88 -11.43 35.84
C SER A 46 -38.85 -10.59 34.56
N PHE A 47 -39.65 -9.51 34.52
CA PHE A 47 -39.64 -8.57 33.40
C PHE A 47 -38.34 -7.76 33.32
N GLY A 48 -37.83 -7.28 34.46
CA GLY A 48 -36.57 -6.54 34.53
C GLY A 48 -35.37 -7.36 34.08
N ILE A 49 -35.30 -8.62 34.50
CA ILE A 49 -34.26 -9.57 34.05
C ILE A 49 -34.39 -9.80 32.54
N TRP A 50 -35.59 -10.07 32.04
CA TRP A 50 -35.82 -10.27 30.61
C TRP A 50 -35.40 -9.06 29.76
N LEU A 51 -35.75 -7.86 30.21
CA LEU A 51 -35.39 -6.61 29.54
C LEU A 51 -33.86 -6.38 29.60
N LEU A 52 -33.25 -6.58 30.77
CA LEU A 52 -31.81 -6.45 30.94
C LEU A 52 -31.04 -7.44 30.06
N SER A 53 -31.47 -8.70 30.00
CA SER A 53 -30.89 -9.70 29.11
C SER A 53 -31.01 -9.29 27.65
N SER A 54 -32.17 -8.79 27.22
CA SER A 54 -32.38 -8.33 25.84
C SER A 54 -31.46 -7.15 25.50
N VAL A 55 -31.30 -6.19 26.40
CA VAL A 55 -30.40 -5.04 26.24
C VAL A 55 -28.94 -5.49 26.19
N ILE A 56 -28.52 -6.38 27.09
CA ILE A 56 -27.14 -6.90 27.13
C ILE A 56 -26.81 -7.69 25.85
N VAL A 57 -27.71 -8.58 25.42
CA VAL A 57 -27.53 -9.35 24.18
C VAL A 57 -27.48 -8.42 22.96
N GLY A 58 -28.34 -7.40 22.92
CA GLY A 58 -28.32 -6.37 21.89
C GLY A 58 -26.99 -5.60 21.87
N ALA A 59 -26.50 -5.17 23.03
CA ALA A 59 -25.23 -4.46 23.16
C ALA A 59 -24.04 -5.32 22.72
N ILE A 60 -24.00 -6.59 23.13
CA ILE A 60 -22.93 -7.54 22.72
C ILE A 60 -22.98 -7.77 21.21
N THR A 61 -24.17 -7.96 20.64
CA THR A 61 -24.35 -8.17 19.19
C THR A 61 -23.91 -6.94 18.39
N PHE A 62 -24.23 -5.74 18.87
CA PHE A 62 -23.81 -4.48 18.27
C PHE A 62 -22.28 -4.32 18.30
N LEU A 63 -21.65 -4.53 19.46
CA LEU A 63 -20.19 -4.46 19.60
C LEU A 63 -19.48 -5.48 18.71
N TYR A 64 -20.00 -6.71 18.65
CA TYR A 64 -19.47 -7.75 17.78
C TYR A 64 -19.56 -7.36 16.31
N SER A 65 -20.73 -6.87 15.86
CA SER A 65 -20.96 -6.46 14.48
C SER A 65 -20.05 -5.30 14.08
N GLU A 66 -19.86 -4.33 14.97
CA GLU A 66 -18.98 -3.18 14.73
C GLU A 66 -17.51 -3.61 14.62
N ASN A 67 -17.08 -4.55 15.45
CA ASN A 67 -15.74 -5.10 15.37
C ASN A 67 -15.53 -5.92 14.07
N GLN A 68 -16.52 -6.74 13.70
CA GLN A 68 -16.49 -7.53 12.47
C GLN A 68 -16.43 -6.65 11.21
N LYS A 69 -17.13 -5.50 11.21
CA LYS A 69 -17.05 -4.52 10.12
C LYS A 69 -15.63 -3.98 9.97
N LYS A 70 -14.98 -3.60 11.07
CA LYS A 70 -13.58 -3.11 11.05
C LYS A 70 -12.62 -4.14 10.44
N TYR A 71 -12.69 -5.40 10.90
CA TYR A 71 -11.86 -6.47 10.33
C TYR A 71 -12.15 -6.71 8.85
N THR A 72 -13.42 -6.66 8.44
CA THR A 72 -13.81 -6.84 7.04
C THR A 72 -13.30 -5.69 6.16
N GLU A 73 -13.37 -4.45 6.64
CA GLU A 73 -12.84 -3.27 5.95
C GLU A 73 -11.32 -3.32 5.83
N GLU A 74 -10.62 -3.70 6.90
CA GLU A 74 -9.16 -3.88 6.90
C GLU A 74 -8.74 -4.99 5.94
N SER A 75 -9.44 -6.14 5.96
CA SER A 75 -9.18 -7.24 5.04
C SER A 75 -9.41 -6.83 3.58
N LYS A 76 -10.49 -6.09 3.28
CA LYS A 76 -10.75 -5.56 1.93
C LYS A 76 -9.65 -4.58 1.47
N LYS A 77 -9.21 -3.68 2.35
CA LYS A 77 -8.11 -2.74 2.07
C LYS A 77 -6.81 -3.50 1.78
N GLN A 78 -6.49 -4.49 2.60
CA GLN A 78 -5.28 -5.30 2.40
C GLN A 78 -5.33 -6.07 1.09
N ALA A 79 -6.47 -6.70 0.76
CA ALA A 79 -6.64 -7.37 -0.53
C ALA A 79 -6.49 -6.40 -1.71
N GLN A 80 -6.97 -5.15 -1.61
CA GLN A 80 -6.78 -4.13 -2.65
C GLN A 80 -5.30 -3.71 -2.77
N ILE A 81 -4.59 -3.55 -1.65
CA ILE A 81 -3.15 -3.30 -1.63
C ILE A 81 -2.40 -4.42 -2.33
N ASP A 82 -2.74 -5.67 -2.04
CA ASP A 82 -2.06 -6.84 -2.60
C ASP A 82 -2.32 -6.96 -4.11
N ARG A 83 -3.55 -6.73 -4.56
CA ARG A 83 -3.91 -6.72 -5.99
C ARG A 83 -3.18 -5.62 -6.76
N LEU A 84 -3.23 -4.38 -6.27
CA LEU A 84 -2.50 -3.26 -6.89
C LEU A 84 -1.00 -3.50 -6.91
N SER A 85 -0.44 -3.99 -5.81
CA SER A 85 0.99 -4.29 -5.74
C SER A 85 1.36 -5.39 -6.73
N THR A 86 0.53 -6.43 -6.86
CA THR A 86 0.68 -7.56 -7.80
C THR A 86 0.65 -7.08 -9.24
N GLU A 87 -0.33 -6.26 -9.59
CA GLU A 87 -0.43 -5.67 -10.92
C GLU A 87 0.78 -4.78 -11.24
N ILE A 88 1.16 -3.89 -10.31
CA ILE A 88 2.30 -2.99 -10.51
C ILE A 88 3.57 -3.80 -10.74
N THR A 89 3.86 -4.77 -9.88
CA THR A 89 5.06 -5.62 -10.03
C THR A 89 5.06 -6.40 -11.33
N SER A 90 3.91 -6.96 -11.76
CA SER A 90 3.81 -7.64 -13.06
C SER A 90 4.22 -6.71 -14.21
N ARG A 91 3.69 -5.49 -14.22
CA ARG A 91 4.04 -4.48 -15.24
C ARG A 91 5.49 -4.00 -15.13
N LEU A 92 6.06 -3.97 -13.92
CA LEU A 92 7.48 -3.68 -13.75
C LEU A 92 8.36 -4.80 -14.32
N TYR A 93 7.99 -6.06 -14.11
CA TYR A 93 8.68 -7.19 -14.70
C TYR A 93 8.59 -7.17 -16.22
N GLU A 94 7.43 -6.83 -16.78
CA GLU A 94 7.27 -6.67 -18.23
C GLU A 94 8.17 -5.55 -18.78
N LEU A 95 8.20 -4.39 -18.12
CA LEU A 95 9.13 -3.31 -18.47
C LEU A 95 10.58 -3.78 -18.38
N PHE A 96 10.93 -4.56 -17.37
CA PHE A 96 12.28 -5.11 -17.21
C PHE A 96 12.61 -6.10 -18.33
N TYR A 97 11.70 -7.02 -18.64
CA TYR A 97 11.84 -8.03 -19.67
C TYR A 97 12.03 -7.37 -21.05
N VAL A 98 11.14 -6.46 -21.44
CA VAL A 98 11.23 -5.71 -22.70
C VAL A 98 12.54 -4.92 -22.74
N SER A 99 12.94 -4.28 -21.62
CA SER A 99 14.22 -3.56 -21.58
C SER A 99 15.42 -4.48 -21.75
N SER A 100 15.37 -5.72 -21.25
CA SER A 100 16.44 -6.70 -21.36
C SER A 100 16.54 -7.33 -22.75
N GLU A 101 15.42 -7.59 -23.42
CA GLU A 101 15.41 -8.11 -24.79
C GLU A 101 16.00 -7.09 -25.77
N ILE A 102 15.60 -5.81 -25.63
CA ILE A 102 16.19 -4.69 -26.39
C ILE A 102 17.71 -4.61 -26.14
N ASN A 103 18.18 -5.00 -24.96
CA ASN A 103 19.61 -4.95 -24.62
C ASN A 103 20.43 -6.00 -25.34
N GLU A 104 19.94 -7.23 -25.40
CA GLU A 104 20.64 -8.32 -26.09
C GLU A 104 20.67 -8.06 -27.59
N GLU A 105 19.55 -7.63 -28.17
CA GLU A 105 19.48 -7.31 -29.60
C GLU A 105 20.40 -6.12 -29.92
N PHE A 106 20.35 -5.04 -29.14
CA PHE A 106 21.21 -3.88 -29.35
C PHE A 106 22.70 -4.20 -29.18
N GLU A 107 23.08 -4.99 -28.17
CA GLU A 107 24.48 -5.38 -27.98
C GLU A 107 24.97 -6.29 -29.09
N TYR A 108 24.13 -7.23 -29.55
CA TYR A 108 24.43 -8.07 -30.70
C TYR A 108 24.66 -7.22 -31.96
N LEU A 109 23.72 -6.34 -32.31
CA LEU A 109 23.79 -5.47 -33.49
C LEU A 109 25.00 -4.53 -33.46
N VAL A 110 25.25 -3.91 -32.31
CA VAL A 110 26.41 -3.04 -32.13
C VAL A 110 27.70 -3.85 -32.24
N SER A 111 27.78 -5.04 -31.65
CA SER A 111 28.98 -5.89 -31.73
C SER A 111 29.26 -6.42 -33.14
N ASP A 112 28.22 -6.76 -33.89
CA ASP A 112 28.33 -7.26 -35.26
C ASP A 112 28.67 -6.13 -36.24
N GLN A 113 28.06 -4.95 -36.07
CA GLN A 113 28.46 -3.76 -36.82
C GLN A 113 29.90 -3.33 -36.52
N PHE A 114 30.35 -3.39 -35.26
CA PHE A 114 31.77 -3.15 -34.95
C PHE A 114 32.72 -4.16 -35.59
N ARG A 115 32.26 -5.37 -35.92
CA ARG A 115 33.04 -6.37 -36.68
C ARG A 115 33.02 -6.10 -38.19
N GLN A 116 31.92 -5.57 -38.72
CA GLN A 116 31.74 -5.34 -40.16
C GLN A 116 32.15 -3.94 -40.63
N ILE A 117 32.32 -2.95 -39.74
CA ILE A 117 32.83 -1.61 -40.10
C ILE A 117 34.28 -1.65 -40.62
N ASP A 118 35.02 -2.74 -40.35
CA ASP A 118 36.32 -3.00 -41.00
C ASP A 118 36.19 -3.65 -42.40
N SER A 119 34.99 -4.04 -42.85
CA SER A 119 34.77 -4.64 -44.18
C SER A 119 33.31 -4.56 -44.72
N VAL A 120 33.07 -3.65 -45.68
CA VAL A 120 32.07 -3.72 -46.80
C VAL A 120 30.66 -3.07 -46.65
N ASN A 121 30.18 -2.59 -47.81
CA ASN A 121 28.94 -1.92 -48.22
C ASN A 121 27.64 -2.73 -47.94
N TYR A 122 26.61 -2.10 -47.35
CA TYR A 122 25.34 -2.75 -46.99
C TYR A 122 24.20 -2.55 -48.01
N ASP A 123 23.35 -3.57 -48.15
CA ASP A 123 22.15 -3.66 -49.03
C ASP A 123 20.88 -3.13 -48.32
N GLU A 124 20.13 -2.24 -48.99
CA GLU A 124 18.98 -1.48 -48.47
C GLU A 124 17.78 -2.34 -48.02
N LYS A 125 17.72 -3.62 -48.41
CA LYS A 125 16.55 -4.46 -48.12
C LYS A 125 16.52 -5.02 -46.70
N ALA A 126 17.68 -5.40 -46.16
CA ALA A 126 17.81 -5.81 -44.75
C ALA A 126 17.51 -4.65 -43.77
N ILE A 127 17.69 -3.43 -44.27
CA ILE A 127 17.46 -2.16 -43.56
C ILE A 127 15.95 -1.87 -43.39
N SER A 128 15.10 -2.37 -44.28
CA SER A 128 13.66 -2.16 -44.19
C SER A 128 12.96 -3.02 -43.12
N GLU A 129 13.46 -4.24 -42.85
CA GLU A 129 12.79 -5.18 -41.94
C GLU A 129 13.07 -4.87 -40.46
N MET A 130 14.23 -4.30 -40.14
CA MET A 130 14.62 -3.93 -38.76
C MET A 130 13.92 -2.66 -38.24
N ASP A 131 13.60 -1.69 -39.12
CA ASP A 131 12.95 -0.42 -38.77
C ASP A 131 11.53 -0.61 -38.22
N PHE A 132 10.87 -1.69 -38.63
CA PHE A 132 9.51 -2.04 -38.23
C PHE A 132 9.43 -2.52 -36.77
N ASN A 133 10.47 -3.17 -36.25
CA ASN A 133 10.47 -3.76 -34.90
C ASN A 133 10.74 -2.73 -33.79
N LEU A 134 11.67 -1.78 -34.01
CA LEU A 134 12.02 -0.78 -32.99
C LEU A 134 10.91 0.26 -32.76
N THR A 135 10.26 0.70 -33.83
CA THR A 135 9.14 1.65 -33.75
C THR A 135 7.92 1.06 -33.03
N LYS A 136 7.77 -0.27 -33.09
CA LYS A 136 6.75 -1.01 -32.34
C LYS A 136 7.03 -0.94 -30.83
N SER A 137 8.27 -1.19 -30.40
CA SER A 137 8.71 -1.22 -28.99
C SER A 137 8.57 0.12 -28.26
N PHE A 138 8.82 1.25 -28.94
CA PHE A 138 8.70 2.59 -28.33
C PHE A 138 7.25 3.09 -28.22
N ASN A 139 6.37 2.69 -29.14
CA ASN A 139 4.95 3.07 -29.08
C ASN A 139 4.18 2.32 -27.98
N THR A 140 4.67 1.13 -27.57
CA THR A 140 4.16 0.36 -26.43
C THR A 140 4.24 1.13 -25.10
N ILE A 141 5.12 2.13 -24.97
CA ILE A 141 5.26 2.94 -23.76
C ILE A 141 4.17 4.02 -23.65
N LYS A 142 3.69 4.58 -24.77
CA LYS A 142 2.69 5.68 -24.80
C LYS A 142 1.24 5.20 -24.78
N LYS A 143 0.97 4.08 -25.42
CA LYS A 143 -0.24 3.29 -25.24
C LYS A 143 0.23 1.86 -25.28
N PRO A 144 0.31 1.19 -24.13
CA PRO A 144 0.49 -0.22 -24.16
C PRO A 144 -0.72 -0.85 -24.84
N ASP A 145 -0.58 -1.17 -26.12
CA ASP A 145 -1.13 -2.41 -26.67
C ASP A 145 -0.25 -3.56 -26.12
N LEU A 146 0.02 -3.54 -24.79
CA LEU A 146 0.72 -4.61 -24.10
C LEU A 146 -0.19 -5.80 -24.29
N ASN A 147 0.37 -6.85 -24.88
CA ASN A 147 -0.28 -8.13 -24.95
C ASN A 147 -0.86 -8.42 -23.55
N SER A 148 -2.13 -8.78 -23.50
CA SER A 148 -2.91 -8.97 -22.26
C SER A 148 -2.30 -9.96 -21.25
N GLU A 149 -1.21 -10.62 -21.60
CA GLU A 149 -0.54 -11.68 -20.85
C GLU A 149 0.03 -11.21 -19.52
N PHE A 150 0.48 -9.95 -19.40
CA PHE A 150 1.04 -9.43 -18.14
C PHE A 150 0.05 -8.66 -17.27
N ILE A 151 -1.18 -8.44 -17.76
CA ILE A 151 -2.28 -7.86 -16.98
C ILE A 151 -2.90 -8.99 -16.16
N ILE A 152 -2.61 -9.01 -14.86
CA ILE A 152 -3.12 -10.05 -13.96
C ILE A 152 -4.59 -9.77 -13.64
N PHE A 153 -4.95 -8.49 -13.48
CA PHE A 153 -6.30 -8.07 -13.12
C PHE A 153 -6.95 -7.25 -14.25
N PRO A 154 -7.96 -7.80 -14.95
CA PRO A 154 -8.61 -7.14 -16.08
C PRO A 154 -9.17 -5.75 -15.77
N GLU A 155 -9.60 -5.50 -14.52
CA GLU A 155 -10.08 -4.20 -14.06
C GLU A 155 -9.03 -3.08 -14.15
N TYR A 156 -7.74 -3.43 -14.15
CA TYR A 156 -6.64 -2.47 -14.25
C TYR A 156 -6.11 -2.27 -15.67
N SER A 157 -6.59 -3.03 -16.65
CA SER A 157 -6.13 -2.99 -18.06
C SER A 157 -6.09 -1.58 -18.65
N LYS A 158 -7.08 -0.73 -18.34
CA LYS A 158 -7.19 0.63 -18.88
C LYS A 158 -6.37 1.68 -18.13
N ARG A 159 -5.72 1.31 -17.04
CA ARG A 159 -5.01 2.25 -16.16
C ARG A 159 -3.53 2.24 -16.47
N ASN A 160 -2.89 3.40 -16.39
CA ASN A 160 -1.43 3.49 -16.50
C ASN A 160 -0.75 3.18 -15.15
N LEU A 161 0.54 2.83 -15.20
CA LEU A 161 1.32 2.43 -14.03
C LEU A 161 1.36 3.52 -12.94
N ILE A 162 1.48 4.80 -13.33
CA ILE A 162 1.49 5.93 -12.39
C ILE A 162 0.16 6.04 -11.63
N SER A 163 -0.97 5.84 -12.32
CA SER A 163 -2.30 5.83 -11.71
C SER A 163 -2.44 4.72 -10.68
N LEU A 164 -1.87 3.54 -10.94
CA LEU A 164 -1.84 2.43 -9.97
C LEU A 164 -1.00 2.78 -8.74
N PHE A 165 0.18 3.37 -8.93
CA PHE A 165 1.01 3.84 -7.81
C PHE A 165 0.33 4.92 -6.95
N ILE A 166 -0.40 5.87 -7.58
CA ILE A 166 -1.12 6.92 -6.86
C ILE A 166 -2.24 6.32 -6.00
N GLU A 167 -3.02 5.39 -6.55
CA GLU A 167 -4.06 4.72 -5.78
C GLU A 167 -3.45 3.88 -4.66
N LEU A 168 -2.41 3.10 -4.93
CA LEU A 168 -1.72 2.33 -3.91
C LEU A 168 -1.22 3.23 -2.78
N ARG A 169 -0.66 4.41 -3.10
CA ARG A 169 -0.26 5.42 -2.12
C ARG A 169 -1.45 5.95 -1.30
N SER A 170 -2.64 6.08 -1.89
CA SER A 170 -3.82 6.59 -1.20
C SER A 170 -4.39 5.62 -0.17
N ILE A 171 -4.19 4.30 -0.36
CA ILE A 171 -4.72 3.26 0.52
C ILE A 171 -3.65 2.65 1.45
N ALA A 172 -2.37 2.77 1.12
CA ALA A 172 -1.27 2.18 1.90
C ALA A 172 -1.11 2.85 3.28
N PRO A 173 -0.66 2.09 4.30
CA PRO A 173 -0.39 2.64 5.63
C PRO A 173 0.73 3.69 5.58
N LYS A 174 0.67 4.68 6.48
CA LYS A 174 1.60 5.83 6.49
C LYS A 174 3.08 5.43 6.53
N SER A 175 3.41 4.37 7.25
CA SER A 175 4.77 3.82 7.35
C SER A 175 5.36 3.39 6.00
N LYS A 176 4.52 3.14 5.00
CA LYS A 176 4.90 2.64 3.68
C LYS A 176 4.88 3.73 2.59
N ILE A 177 4.38 4.92 2.88
CA ILE A 177 4.20 6.00 1.90
C ILE A 177 5.53 6.55 1.39
N GLU A 178 6.56 6.58 2.23
CA GLU A 178 7.88 7.12 1.83
C GLU A 178 8.53 6.29 0.72
N GLY A 179 8.56 4.96 0.87
CA GLY A 179 9.07 4.06 -0.17
C GLY A 179 8.30 4.19 -1.49
N LEU A 180 6.97 4.32 -1.42
CA LEU A 180 6.12 4.57 -2.59
C LEU A 180 6.43 5.91 -3.27
N ASN A 181 6.68 6.96 -2.49
CA ASN A 181 7.06 8.27 -3.04
C ASN A 181 8.39 8.21 -3.76
N SER A 182 9.37 7.48 -3.24
CA SER A 182 10.66 7.25 -3.90
C SER A 182 10.46 6.53 -5.23
N CYS A 183 9.64 5.47 -5.27
CA CYS A 183 9.29 4.76 -6.51
C CYS A 183 8.64 5.72 -7.53
N ILE A 184 7.64 6.51 -7.11
CA ILE A 184 6.95 7.46 -7.99
C ILE A 184 7.92 8.53 -8.53
N LYS A 185 8.81 9.06 -7.69
CA LYS A 185 9.83 10.04 -8.12
C LYS A 185 10.74 9.43 -9.18
N VAL A 186 11.23 8.22 -8.94
CA VAL A 186 12.06 7.47 -9.88
C VAL A 186 11.34 7.23 -11.21
N PHE A 187 10.07 6.81 -11.19
CA PHE A 187 9.27 6.65 -12.41
C PHE A 187 9.06 7.96 -13.17
N ARG A 188 8.77 9.05 -12.45
CA ARG A 188 8.63 10.37 -13.08
C ARG A 188 9.94 10.85 -13.70
N TYR A 189 11.05 10.61 -13.01
CA TYR A 189 12.38 10.94 -13.51
C TYR A 189 12.66 10.17 -14.80
N MET A 190 12.48 8.84 -14.80
CA MET A 190 12.65 8.00 -16.00
C MET A 190 11.77 8.47 -17.16
N ALA A 191 10.49 8.73 -16.91
CA ALA A 191 9.57 9.25 -17.94
C ALA A 191 9.97 10.65 -18.45
N SER A 192 10.52 11.50 -17.58
CA SER A 192 10.99 12.84 -17.96
C SER A 192 12.27 12.80 -18.80
N GLU A 193 13.21 11.92 -18.46
CA GLU A 193 14.45 11.71 -19.20
C GLU A 193 14.17 11.09 -20.56
N GLU A 194 13.29 10.10 -20.63
CA GLU A 194 12.85 9.51 -21.89
C GLU A 194 12.25 10.58 -22.82
N LYS A 195 11.39 11.45 -22.29
CA LYS A 195 10.84 12.58 -23.04
C LYS A 195 11.93 13.58 -23.46
N SER A 196 12.92 13.83 -22.61
CA SER A 196 14.04 14.74 -22.91
C SER A 196 14.87 14.20 -24.07
N ILE A 197 15.17 12.89 -24.07
CA ILE A 197 15.89 12.18 -25.12
C ILE A 197 15.10 12.21 -26.43
N ILE A 198 13.82 11.82 -26.39
CA ILE A 198 12.93 11.85 -27.57
C ILE A 198 12.86 13.26 -28.17
N ASN A 199 12.82 14.31 -27.35
CA ASN A 199 12.75 15.69 -27.84
C ASN A 199 14.09 16.22 -28.36
N ARG A 200 15.22 15.76 -27.79
CA ARG A 200 16.57 16.13 -28.25
C ARG A 200 16.89 15.49 -29.59
N ILE A 201 16.35 14.31 -29.85
CA ILE A 201 16.48 13.67 -31.15
C ILE A 201 15.36 14.22 -32.05
N LYS A 202 15.69 15.12 -32.98
CA LYS A 202 14.67 15.61 -33.94
C LYS A 202 14.10 14.39 -34.69
N PRO A 203 12.80 14.32 -35.00
CA PRO A 203 12.21 13.16 -35.70
C PRO A 203 12.92 12.82 -37.02
N LYS A 204 13.47 13.83 -37.71
CA LYS A 204 14.26 13.71 -38.93
C LYS A 204 15.64 13.08 -38.70
N ASP A 205 16.16 13.23 -37.50
CA ASP A 205 17.42 12.65 -37.07
C ASP A 205 17.19 11.27 -36.40
N LEU A 206 16.02 10.99 -35.80
CA LEU A 206 15.65 9.64 -35.32
C LEU A 206 15.66 8.61 -36.46
N ILE A 207 15.22 9.00 -37.66
CA ILE A 207 15.34 8.20 -38.90
C ILE A 207 16.82 8.01 -39.31
N LYS A 208 17.72 8.93 -38.92
CA LYS A 208 19.18 8.77 -39.07
C LYS A 208 19.84 7.98 -37.92
N TYR A 209 19.23 7.88 -36.74
CA TYR A 209 19.80 7.24 -35.55
C TYR A 209 19.26 5.83 -35.29
N LEU A 210 18.32 5.36 -36.12
CA LEU A 210 18.09 3.94 -36.37
C LEU A 210 19.41 3.30 -36.88
N PRO A 211 19.64 1.98 -36.70
CA PRO A 211 20.95 1.33 -36.77
C PRO A 211 21.76 1.51 -38.08
N TYR A 212 21.21 2.22 -39.06
CA TYR A 212 21.80 2.52 -40.36
C TYR A 212 22.81 3.67 -40.38
N HIS A 213 22.99 4.42 -39.28
CA HIS A 213 24.13 5.36 -39.12
C HIS A 213 24.81 5.30 -37.75
N THR A 214 25.03 4.11 -37.19
CA THR A 214 25.91 3.95 -35.99
C THR A 214 27.33 4.48 -36.21
N ASN A 215 27.76 4.64 -37.47
CA ASN A 215 29.00 5.35 -37.84
C ASN A 215 29.03 6.85 -37.42
N LYS A 216 27.94 7.40 -36.86
CA LYS A 216 27.87 8.79 -36.39
C LYS A 216 27.58 8.98 -34.90
N LEU A 217 27.32 7.91 -34.14
CA LEU A 217 27.26 8.05 -32.68
C LEU A 217 28.67 8.24 -32.16
N THR A 218 28.92 9.41 -31.58
CA THR A 218 30.16 9.64 -30.86
C THR A 218 30.30 8.63 -29.72
N LYS A 219 31.53 8.26 -29.38
CA LYS A 219 31.79 7.41 -28.20
C LYS A 219 31.09 7.96 -26.93
N GLY A 220 30.91 9.28 -26.83
CA GLY A 220 30.19 9.94 -25.75
C GLY A 220 28.69 9.65 -25.75
N GLU A 221 28.02 9.64 -26.91
CA GLU A 221 26.58 9.34 -27.00
C GLU A 221 26.29 7.86 -26.65
N LEU A 222 27.12 6.94 -27.15
CA LEU A 222 27.05 5.52 -26.77
C LEU A 222 27.29 5.29 -25.28
N TYR A 223 28.24 6.01 -24.68
CA TYR A 223 28.48 5.97 -23.24
C TYR A 223 27.26 6.47 -22.45
N ASN A 224 26.65 7.58 -22.89
CA ASN A 224 25.47 8.14 -22.24
C ASN A 224 24.27 7.18 -22.30
N ILE A 225 24.05 6.50 -23.44
CA ILE A 225 23.00 5.49 -23.59
C ILE A 225 23.24 4.31 -22.62
N LYS A 226 24.47 3.78 -22.56
CA LYS A 226 24.83 2.72 -21.61
C LYS A 226 24.65 3.15 -20.15
N LEU A 227 25.01 4.39 -19.82
CA LEU A 227 24.87 4.94 -18.46
C LEU A 227 23.40 5.10 -18.05
N LEU A 228 22.56 5.65 -18.93
CA LEU A 228 21.11 5.80 -18.70
C LEU A 228 20.45 4.43 -18.47
N LYS A 229 20.80 3.44 -19.28
CA LYS A 229 20.33 2.05 -19.14
C LYS A 229 20.74 1.45 -17.79
N ARG A 230 22.00 1.59 -17.38
CA ARG A 230 22.47 1.12 -16.06
C ARG A 230 21.70 1.76 -14.91
N LYS A 231 21.45 3.08 -14.99
CA LYS A 231 20.65 3.81 -14.01
C LYS A 231 19.19 3.31 -13.99
N SER A 232 18.56 3.12 -15.15
CA SER A 232 17.20 2.59 -15.26
C SER A 232 17.05 1.22 -14.60
N ASN A 233 17.99 0.28 -14.82
CA ASN A 233 17.96 -1.03 -14.17
C ASN A 233 18.10 -0.94 -12.64
N GLN A 234 18.98 -0.06 -12.14
CA GLN A 234 19.09 0.19 -10.71
C GLN A 234 17.78 0.72 -10.13
N TYR A 235 17.18 1.71 -10.79
CA TYR A 235 15.90 2.31 -10.42
C TYR A 235 14.74 1.31 -10.38
N LEU A 236 14.65 0.43 -11.37
CA LEU A 236 13.67 -0.67 -11.41
C LEU A 236 13.87 -1.64 -10.24
N HIS A 237 15.12 -2.03 -9.96
CA HIS A 237 15.43 -2.89 -8.82
C HIS A 237 15.04 -2.26 -7.48
N TYR A 238 15.27 -0.96 -7.30
CA TYR A 238 14.81 -0.23 -6.11
C TYR A 238 13.28 -0.23 -5.99
N ALA A 239 12.57 -0.01 -7.11
CA ALA A 239 11.12 -0.01 -7.11
C ALA A 239 10.54 -1.38 -6.74
N MET A 240 11.11 -2.46 -7.28
CA MET A 240 10.69 -3.82 -6.96
C MET A 240 10.90 -4.18 -5.48
N ASN A 241 12.07 -3.88 -4.92
CA ASN A 241 12.33 -4.09 -3.50
C ASN A 241 11.38 -3.30 -2.61
N GLY A 242 11.03 -2.08 -3.00
CA GLY A 242 10.03 -1.27 -2.33
C GLY A 242 8.68 -1.98 -2.28
N LEU A 243 8.22 -2.53 -3.40
CA LEU A 243 6.96 -3.28 -3.51
C LEU A 243 6.97 -4.57 -2.68
N ASP A 244 8.08 -5.29 -2.62
CA ASP A 244 8.18 -6.50 -1.79
C ASP A 244 8.08 -6.20 -0.30
N LYS A 245 8.66 -5.08 0.17
CA LYS A 245 8.45 -4.58 1.54
C LYS A 245 6.99 -4.20 1.77
N LEU A 246 6.28 -3.65 0.78
CA LEU A 246 4.85 -3.35 0.92
C LEU A 246 4.00 -4.59 1.16
N ARG A 247 4.36 -5.71 0.53
CA ARG A 247 3.65 -6.99 0.69
C ARG A 247 4.05 -7.74 1.95
N GLY A 248 5.05 -7.26 2.70
CA GLY A 248 5.62 -7.99 3.84
C GLY A 248 6.37 -9.25 3.41
N LEU A 249 6.79 -9.34 2.15
CA LEU A 249 7.53 -10.48 1.60
C LEU A 249 9.04 -10.39 1.86
N SER A 250 9.55 -9.19 2.15
CA SER A 250 10.96 -8.99 2.50
C SER A 250 11.14 -8.83 4.01
N ASN A 251 11.65 -9.88 4.66
CA ASN A 251 12.18 -9.83 6.03
C ASN A 251 13.59 -9.23 6.11
N ARG A 252 14.19 -8.87 4.97
CA ARG A 252 15.50 -8.21 4.97
C ARG A 252 15.29 -6.72 5.14
N ASP A 253 15.72 -6.20 6.28
CA ASP A 253 16.03 -4.78 6.46
C ASP A 253 17.27 -4.46 5.64
N ILE A 254 17.11 -4.44 4.32
CA ILE A 254 18.09 -3.79 3.48
C ILE A 254 17.82 -2.31 3.68
N GLU A 255 18.60 -1.69 4.57
CA GLU A 255 18.84 -0.24 4.57
C GLU A 255 19.51 0.08 3.25
N TYR A 256 18.68 0.34 2.25
CA TYR A 256 19.15 1.04 1.08
C TYR A 256 19.31 2.49 1.51
N ASP A 257 20.56 2.93 1.53
CA ASP A 257 20.86 4.34 1.64
C ASP A 257 20.25 5.05 0.42
N PHE A 258 19.06 5.64 0.62
CA PHE A 258 18.40 6.44 -0.40
C PHE A 258 19.12 7.78 -0.61
N SER A 259 20.22 8.06 0.09
CA SER A 259 21.17 9.13 -0.24
C SER A 259 22.05 8.77 -1.45
N ILE A 260 21.46 8.13 -2.47
CA ILE A 260 21.90 8.45 -3.82
C ILE A 260 21.61 9.93 -3.95
N ASP A 261 22.62 10.77 -3.74
CA ASP A 261 22.57 12.20 -3.95
C ASP A 261 22.07 12.40 -5.38
N PHE A 262 20.78 12.71 -5.47
CA PHE A 262 20.17 13.21 -6.67
C PHE A 262 20.74 14.62 -6.86
N HIS A 263 22.01 14.71 -7.26
CA HIS A 263 22.52 15.89 -7.96
C HIS A 263 21.81 15.92 -9.30
N ILE A 264 20.56 16.38 -9.25
CA ILE A 264 19.78 16.89 -10.35
C ILE A 264 20.41 18.25 -10.63
N PRO A 265 21.12 18.45 -11.76
CA PRO A 265 21.49 19.79 -12.18
C PRO A 265 20.26 20.64 -12.49
#